data_AF-A0A932HID9-F1
#
_entry.id   AF-A0A932HID9-F1
#
_cell.length_a   1.000
_cell.length_b   1.000
_cell.length_c   1.000
_cell.angle_alpha   90.00
_cell.angle_beta   90.00
_cell.angle_gamma   90.00
#
_symmetry.space_group_name_H-M   'P 1'
#
loop_
_entity.id
_entity.type
_entity.pdbx_description
1 polymer ?
#
loop_
_entity_poly.entity_id
_entity_poly.type
_entity_poly.pdbx_seq_one_letter_code
_entity_poly.pdbx_strand_id
1 'polypeptide(L)'
;MAGAILLALLASHPIAGRAQRIFYRSQDWLATSPETQMRLLNGTLRAWEEVAEAAEARGSGGDPLSVREREALRLLECIQIRPGLTPPAVRQAIQSYAGEHPQEIFASFGDLAARALSRPCQAAEAK
;
A
#
# COMPACT_ATOMS: atom_id res chain seq x y z
N MET A 1 -65.81 -0.12 -13.67
CA MET A 1 -64.87 -1.11 -13.09
C MET A 1 -63.80 -1.41 -14.14
N ALA A 2 -62.55 -1.63 -13.70
CA ALA A 2 -61.27 -1.53 -14.44
C ALA A 2 -60.78 -0.07 -14.59
N GLY A 3 -59.64 0.39 -14.09
CA GLY A 3 -58.49 -0.29 -13.46
C GLY A 3 -57.25 -0.10 -14.34
N ALA A 4 -56.31 0.74 -13.91
CA ALA A 4 -54.87 0.65 -14.24
C ALA A 4 -54.11 1.76 -13.51
N ILE A 5 -53.62 1.43 -12.31
CA ILE A 5 -52.55 2.17 -11.65
C ILE A 5 -51.29 1.91 -12.50
N LEU A 6 -50.77 2.93 -13.17
CA LEU A 6 -49.46 2.86 -13.80
C LEU A 6 -48.42 2.95 -12.68
N LEU A 7 -48.05 1.79 -12.15
CA LEU A 7 -46.90 1.62 -11.27
C LEU A 7 -45.66 2.08 -12.03
N ALA A 8 -45.09 3.19 -11.57
CA ALA A 8 -43.77 3.65 -11.92
C ALA A 8 -42.77 2.53 -11.63
N LEU A 9 -42.42 1.76 -12.66
CA LEU A 9 -41.17 1.01 -12.69
C LEU A 9 -40.04 2.04 -12.74
N LEU A 10 -39.66 2.50 -11.55
CA LEU A 10 -38.27 2.78 -11.24
C LEU A 10 -37.52 1.49 -11.55
N ALA A 11 -37.08 1.35 -12.80
CA ALA A 11 -36.01 0.45 -13.16
C ALA A 11 -34.79 0.90 -12.36
N SER A 12 -34.70 0.35 -11.15
CA SER A 12 -33.50 0.20 -10.37
C SER A 12 -32.51 -0.52 -11.27
N HIS A 13 -31.81 0.24 -12.08
CA HIS A 13 -30.61 -0.21 -12.75
C HIS A 13 -29.71 -0.65 -11.59
N PRO A 14 -29.40 -1.95 -11.45
CA PRO A 14 -28.32 -2.32 -10.57
C PRO A 14 -27.13 -1.58 -11.14
N ILE A 15 -26.62 -0.57 -10.42
CA ILE A 15 -25.28 -0.09 -10.63
C ILE A 15 -24.44 -1.31 -10.25
N ALA A 16 -24.22 -2.19 -11.23
CA ALA A 16 -23.19 -3.20 -11.20
C ALA A 16 -21.90 -2.39 -11.15
N GLY A 17 -21.55 -1.96 -9.94
CA GLY A 17 -20.33 -1.25 -9.64
C GLY A 17 -19.21 -2.20 -9.99
N ARG A 18 -18.73 -2.12 -11.23
CA ARG A 18 -17.42 -2.65 -11.58
C ARG A 18 -16.47 -1.92 -10.63
N ALA A 19 -15.92 -2.65 -9.67
CA ALA A 19 -14.83 -2.17 -8.85
C ALA A 19 -13.69 -1.81 -9.83
N GLN A 20 -13.59 -0.52 -10.16
CA GLN A 20 -12.49 -0.03 -10.96
C GLN A 20 -11.25 -0.20 -10.10
N ARG A 21 -10.33 -1.08 -10.52
CA ARG A 21 -9.05 -1.24 -9.84
C ARG A 21 -8.29 0.08 -9.99
N ILE A 22 -8.15 0.79 -8.89
CA ILE A 22 -7.32 1.99 -8.83
C ILE A 22 -5.89 1.51 -8.64
N PHE A 23 -5.01 1.95 -9.53
CA PHE A 23 -3.58 1.65 -9.46
C PHE A 23 -2.82 2.93 -9.12
N TYR A 24 -1.69 2.78 -8.44
CA TYR A 24 -0.80 3.87 -8.07
C TYR A 24 0.38 3.94 -9.05
N ARG A 25 0.64 5.10 -9.66
CA ARG A 25 1.75 5.25 -10.61
C ARG A 25 2.93 5.95 -9.94
N SER A 26 4.15 5.60 -10.33
CA SER A 26 5.37 6.29 -9.84
C SER A 26 5.33 7.80 -10.09
N GLN A 27 4.84 8.22 -11.25
CA GLN A 27 4.66 9.64 -11.58
C GLN A 27 3.74 10.39 -10.60
N ASP A 28 2.75 9.72 -10.01
CA ASP A 28 1.81 10.36 -9.09
C ASP A 28 2.54 10.72 -7.80
N TRP A 29 3.48 9.88 -7.36
CA TRP A 29 4.39 10.22 -6.25
C TRP A 29 5.24 11.46 -6.55
N LEU A 30 5.83 11.54 -7.75
CA LEU A 30 6.69 12.66 -8.15
C LEU A 30 5.92 13.98 -8.22
N ALA A 31 4.64 13.94 -8.58
CA ALA A 31 3.76 15.12 -8.62
C ALA A 31 3.15 15.47 -7.25
N THR A 32 3.24 14.58 -6.26
CA THR A 32 2.66 14.77 -4.92
C THR A 32 3.51 15.73 -4.09
N SER A 33 2.87 16.65 -3.35
CA SER A 33 3.60 17.58 -2.47
C SER A 33 4.38 16.84 -1.37
N PRO A 34 5.53 17.38 -0.91
CA PRO A 34 6.32 16.74 0.14
C PRO A 34 5.55 16.42 1.42
N GLU A 35 4.59 17.27 1.82
CA GLU A 35 3.76 16.98 3.01
C GLU A 35 2.85 15.79 2.78
N THR A 36 2.22 15.69 1.60
CA THR A 36 1.35 14.58 1.25
C THR A 36 2.14 13.28 1.10
N GLN A 37 3.34 13.35 0.50
CA GLN A 37 4.28 12.24 0.44
C GLN A 37 4.59 11.68 1.83
N MET A 38 4.87 12.55 2.81
CA MET A 38 5.11 12.13 4.19
C MET A 38 3.88 11.55 4.85
N ARG A 39 2.68 12.07 4.59
CA ARG A 39 1.42 11.50 5.12
C ARG A 39 1.17 10.08 4.57
N LEU A 40 1.36 9.88 3.26
CA LEU A 40 1.23 8.56 2.63
C LEU A 40 2.24 7.56 3.18
N LEU A 41 3.49 8.00 3.34
CA LEU A 41 4.55 7.20 3.95
C LEU A 41 4.17 6.79 5.38
N ASN A 42 3.82 7.75 6.23
CA ASN A 42 3.46 7.46 7.62
C ASN A 42 2.24 6.54 7.72
N GLY A 43 1.23 6.73 6.87
CA GLY A 43 0.08 5.84 6.80
C GLY A 43 0.45 4.40 6.41
N THR A 44 1.43 4.24 5.53
CA THR A 44 1.93 2.91 5.12
C THR A 44 2.75 2.25 6.21
N LEU A 45 3.63 3.01 6.89
CA LEU A 45 4.38 2.49 8.02
C LEU A 45 3.44 2.04 9.15
N ARG A 46 2.41 2.85 9.46
CA ARG A 46 1.39 2.47 10.43
C ARG A 46 0.64 1.21 10.02
N ALA A 47 0.26 1.08 8.75
CA ALA A 47 -0.39 -0.14 8.26
C ALA A 47 0.51 -1.39 8.39
N TRP A 48 1.83 -1.25 8.22
CA TRP A 48 2.77 -2.35 8.45
C TRP A 48 2.93 -2.69 9.94
N GLU A 49 2.92 -1.70 10.83
CA GLU A 49 2.88 -1.92 12.29
C GLU A 49 1.60 -2.67 12.69
N GLU A 50 0.44 -2.30 12.15
CA GLU A 50 -0.82 -3.00 12.42
C GLU A 50 -0.80 -4.46 11.92
N VAL A 51 -0.09 -4.74 10.84
CA VAL A 51 0.18 -6.12 10.39
C VAL A 51 1.06 -6.86 11.41
N ALA A 52 2.06 -6.22 12.00
CA ALA A 52 2.89 -6.81 13.06
C ALA A 52 2.07 -7.11 14.31
N GLU A 53 1.30 -6.13 14.79
CA GLU A 53 0.39 -6.27 15.92
C GLU A 53 -0.60 -7.43 15.69
N ALA A 54 -1.18 -7.52 14.49
CA ALA A 54 -2.11 -8.60 14.12
C ALA A 54 -1.41 -9.96 14.00
N ALA A 55 -0.18 -10.03 13.51
CA ALA A 55 0.60 -11.26 13.42
C ALA A 55 0.96 -11.80 14.81
N GLU A 56 1.36 -10.92 15.73
CA GLU A 56 1.66 -11.29 17.12
C GLU A 56 0.41 -11.79 17.85
N ALA A 57 -0.73 -11.10 17.69
CA ALA A 57 -1.99 -11.47 18.32
C ALA A 57 -2.53 -12.86 17.90
N ARG A 58 -2.14 -13.36 16.71
CA ARG A 58 -2.50 -14.72 16.25
C ARG A 58 -1.81 -15.82 17.06
N GLY A 59 -0.63 -15.55 17.61
CA GLY A 59 0.16 -16.53 18.35
C GLY A 59 0.65 -17.72 17.50
N SER A 60 1.20 -18.73 18.17
CA SER A 60 1.84 -19.89 17.54
C SER A 60 0.89 -20.90 16.88
N GLY A 61 -0.43 -20.75 17.08
CA GLY A 61 -1.47 -21.61 16.49
C GLY A 61 -2.26 -20.96 15.36
N GLY A 62 -1.92 -19.74 14.95
CA GLY A 62 -2.62 -19.01 13.90
C GLY A 62 -2.29 -19.45 12.48
N ASP A 63 -3.11 -18.99 11.52
CA ASP A 63 -2.86 -19.23 10.10
C ASP A 63 -1.50 -18.65 9.65
N PRO A 64 -0.81 -19.31 8.70
CA PRO A 64 0.43 -18.80 8.15
C PRO A 64 0.25 -17.39 7.56
N LEU A 65 1.23 -16.52 7.80
CA LEU A 65 1.28 -15.20 7.18
C LEU A 65 1.22 -15.31 5.65
N SER A 66 0.51 -14.40 5.01
CA SER A 66 0.55 -14.23 3.56
C SER A 66 1.92 -13.71 3.10
N VAL A 67 2.20 -13.82 1.80
CA VAL A 67 3.42 -13.25 1.20
C VAL A 67 3.53 -11.75 1.47
N ARG A 68 2.40 -11.04 1.42
CA ARG A 68 2.36 -9.59 1.64
C ARG A 68 2.62 -9.22 3.10
N GLU A 69 2.05 -9.96 4.04
CA GLU A 69 2.30 -9.73 5.47
C GLU A 69 3.78 -9.97 5.80
N ARG A 70 4.35 -11.10 5.34
CA ARG A 70 5.78 -11.37 5.53
C ARG A 70 6.67 -10.25 4.98
N GLU A 71 6.39 -9.77 3.77
CA GLU A 71 7.16 -8.69 3.17
C GLU A 71 7.03 -7.37 3.93
N ALA A 72 5.82 -7.03 4.39
CA ALA A 72 5.59 -5.85 5.23
C ALA A 72 6.40 -5.92 6.53
N LEU A 73 6.37 -7.06 7.23
CA LEU A 73 7.13 -7.26 8.47
C LEU A 73 8.63 -7.16 8.24
N ARG A 74 9.14 -7.83 7.19
CA ARG A 74 10.57 -7.79 6.82
C ARG A 74 11.05 -6.37 6.55
N LEU A 75 10.25 -5.58 5.82
CA LEU A 75 10.58 -4.18 5.52
C LEU A 75 10.47 -3.29 6.75
N LEU A 76 9.47 -3.49 7.60
CA LEU A 76 9.31 -2.75 8.85
C LEU A 76 10.50 -3.00 9.79
N GLU A 77 10.88 -4.27 9.98
CA GLU A 77 12.05 -4.66 10.75
C GLU A 77 13.32 -4.01 10.20
N CYS A 78 13.55 -4.10 8.88
CA CYS A 78 14.67 -3.44 8.22
C CYS A 78 14.75 -1.93 8.52
N ILE A 79 13.62 -1.22 8.43
CA ILE A 79 13.57 0.23 8.72
C ILE A 79 13.91 0.51 10.18
N GLN A 80 13.39 -0.29 11.11
CA GLN A 80 13.60 -0.09 12.54
C GLN A 80 15.03 -0.37 12.98
N ILE A 81 15.66 -1.43 12.45
CA ILE A 81 16.99 -1.85 12.89
C ILE A 81 18.12 -1.13 12.14
N ARG A 82 17.86 -0.64 10.92
CA ARG A 82 18.92 -0.07 10.08
C ARG A 82 19.18 1.40 10.42
N PRO A 83 20.37 1.75 10.94
CA PRO A 83 20.71 3.14 11.18
C PRO A 83 20.66 3.94 9.88
N GLY A 84 19.92 5.05 9.87
CA GLY A 84 19.82 5.94 8.73
C GLY A 84 18.61 5.73 7.82
N LEU A 85 17.82 4.66 7.97
CA LEU A 85 16.50 4.56 7.34
C LEU A 85 15.42 5.33 8.12
N THR A 86 15.67 6.62 8.34
CA THR A 86 14.67 7.51 8.93
C THR A 86 13.51 7.75 7.94
N PRO A 87 12.32 8.19 8.39
CA PRO A 87 11.22 8.49 7.47
C PRO A 87 11.59 9.44 6.31
N PRO A 88 12.38 10.52 6.52
CA PRO A 88 12.89 11.32 5.40
C PRO A 88 13.79 10.55 4.42
N ALA A 89 14.62 9.63 4.90
CA ALA A 89 15.48 8.80 4.04
C ALA A 89 14.66 7.78 3.25
N VAL A 90 13.64 7.18 3.86
CA VAL A 90 12.67 6.31 3.16
C VAL A 90 11.94 7.10 2.07
N ARG A 91 11.44 8.30 2.38
CA ARG A 91 10.84 9.19 1.38
C ARG A 91 11.81 9.45 0.21
N GLN A 92 13.07 9.74 0.51
CA GLN A 92 14.09 9.96 -0.52
C GLN A 92 14.35 8.72 -1.38
N ALA A 93 14.37 7.52 -0.78
CA ALA A 93 14.52 6.27 -1.52
C ALA A 93 13.35 6.05 -2.50
N ILE A 94 12.11 6.31 -2.05
CA ILE A 94 10.91 6.25 -2.89
C ILE A 94 10.98 7.29 -4.02
N GLN A 95 11.42 8.52 -3.71
CA GLN A 95 11.61 9.58 -4.70
C GLN A 95 12.61 9.17 -5.79
N SER A 96 13.78 8.64 -5.40
CA SER A 96 14.80 8.18 -6.34
C SER A 96 14.28 7.05 -7.21
N TYR A 97 13.64 6.03 -6.61
CA TYR A 97 13.05 4.91 -7.35
C TYR A 97 11.99 5.39 -8.36
N ALA A 98 11.05 6.22 -7.92
CA ALA A 98 10.00 6.74 -8.79
C ALA A 98 10.57 7.57 -9.95
N GLY A 99 11.66 8.30 -9.73
CA GLY A 99 12.37 9.08 -10.76
C GLY A 99 13.07 8.20 -11.79
N GLU A 100 13.65 7.07 -11.37
CA GLU A 100 14.26 6.08 -12.27
C GLU A 100 13.21 5.26 -13.04
N HIS A 101 12.01 5.09 -12.45
CA HIS A 101 10.95 4.22 -12.95
C HIS A 101 9.59 4.94 -13.11
N PRO A 102 9.49 6.05 -13.88
CA PRO A 102 8.31 6.91 -13.88
C PRO A 102 7.04 6.27 -14.48
N GLN A 103 7.20 5.24 -15.32
CA GLN A 103 6.10 4.55 -16.02
C GLN A 103 5.59 3.30 -15.27
N GLU A 104 6.20 2.95 -14.14
CA GLU A 104 5.75 1.78 -13.37
C GLU A 104 4.43 2.04 -12.65
N ILE A 105 3.63 0.97 -12.56
CA ILE A 105 2.27 0.98 -12.00
C ILE A 105 2.19 -0.10 -10.93
N PHE A 106 1.65 0.28 -9.78
CA PHE A 106 1.56 -0.54 -8.58
C PHE A 106 0.11 -0.72 -8.16
N ALA A 107 -0.18 -1.81 -7.45
CA ALA A 107 -1.52 -2.03 -6.90
C ALA A 107 -1.82 -1.08 -5.72
N SER A 108 -0.79 -0.55 -5.06
CA SER A 108 -0.90 0.43 -3.99
C SER A 108 0.40 1.24 -3.85
N PHE A 109 0.34 2.34 -3.10
CA PHE A 109 1.56 3.05 -2.68
C PHE A 109 2.47 2.16 -1.81
N GLY A 110 1.92 1.24 -1.00
CA GLY A 110 2.71 0.30 -0.22
C GLY A 110 3.57 -0.62 -1.10
N ASP A 111 3.06 -1.05 -2.26
CA ASP A 111 3.85 -1.85 -3.21
C ASP A 111 4.98 -1.03 -3.86
N LEU A 112 4.75 0.26 -4.14
CA LEU A 112 5.80 1.19 -4.60
C LEU A 112 6.89 1.35 -3.52
N ALA A 113 6.48 1.61 -2.28
CA ALA A 113 7.40 1.76 -1.15
C ALA A 113 8.22 0.48 -0.91
N ALA A 114 7.59 -0.68 -0.95
CA ALA A 114 8.25 -1.98 -0.82
C ALA A 114 9.31 -2.18 -1.92
N ARG A 115 8.97 -1.84 -3.17
CA ARG A 115 9.90 -1.95 -4.29
C ARG A 115 11.10 -1.01 -4.12
N ALA A 116 10.87 0.25 -3.76
CA ALA A 116 11.93 1.22 -3.52
C ALA A 116 12.85 0.81 -2.35
N LEU A 117 12.31 0.12 -1.34
CA LEU A 117 13.05 -0.33 -0.17
C LEU A 117 13.71 -1.71 -0.33
N SER A 118 13.36 -2.47 -1.37
CA SER A 118 13.90 -3.81 -1.60
C SER A 118 15.43 -3.85 -1.59
N ARG A 119 16.08 -2.96 -2.35
CA ARG A 119 17.55 -2.85 -2.44
C ARG A 119 18.22 -2.41 -1.14
N PRO A 120 17.81 -1.28 -0.50
CA PRO A 120 18.40 -0.89 0.77
C PRO A 120 18.15 -1.96 1.85
N CYS A 121 17.05 -2.72 1.82
CA CYS A 121 16.81 -3.78 2.80
C CYS A 121 17.49 -5.12 2.48
N GLN A 122 17.69 -5.50 1.22
CA GLN A 122 18.42 -6.73 0.85
C GLN A 122 19.91 -6.68 1.23
N ALA A 123 20.54 -5.50 1.19
CA ALA A 123 21.91 -5.33 1.64
C ALA A 123 22.12 -5.63 3.14
N ALA A 124 21.05 -5.82 3.92
CA ALA A 124 21.11 -6.19 5.33
C ALA A 124 21.10 -7.71 5.57
N GLU A 125 20.58 -8.50 4.63
CA GLU A 125 20.45 -9.97 4.76
C GLU A 125 21.72 -10.72 4.30
N ALA A 126 22.70 -10.02 3.73
CA ALA A 126 23.96 -10.58 3.22
C ALA A 126 25.07 -10.69 4.29
N LYS A 127 24.72 -10.83 5.57
CA LYS A 127 25.66 -10.92 6.69
C LYS A 127 25.42 -12.16 7.55
#